data_AF-A0AAD9E9L6-F1
#
_entry.id   AF-A0AAD9E9L6-F1
#
_cell.length_a   1.000
_cell.length_b   1.000
_cell.length_c   1.000
_cell.angle_alpha   90.00
_cell.angle_beta   90.00
_cell.angle_gamma   90.00
#
_symmetry.space_group_name_H-M   'P 1'
#
loop_
_entity.id
_entity.type
_entity.pdbx_description
1 polymer ?
#
loop_
_entity_poly.entity_id
_entity_poly.type
_entity_poly.pdbx_seq_one_letter_code
_entity_poly.pdbx_strand_id
1 'polypeptide(L)'
;MRVTIPTRIRPPVLVMLLCLESVVVLGALALFGIAYPDRFRSRLWRNGGEEGWCSNPRLRIYFYANYEEPPEIPLIWSQRLTTSNAATAVLSLAVLFARITIAALRYDARWTNTAYDAVLAGLWAWSAAAQGGADLTDPEHLMPRPWYLMRGCEEAWRGNRAWCRIAKWEYGWAIMAAYVSVSAP
;
A
#
# COMPACT_ATOMS: atom_id res chain seq x y z
N MET A 1 28.95 28.77 -18.74
CA MET A 1 28.81 28.21 -17.38
C MET A 1 28.97 26.70 -17.44
N ARG A 2 30.08 26.15 -16.94
CA ARG A 2 30.21 24.70 -16.72
C ARG A 2 29.57 24.41 -15.37
N VAL A 3 28.39 23.79 -15.40
CA VAL A 3 27.76 23.23 -14.20
C VAL A 3 28.54 21.96 -13.86
N THR A 4 29.67 22.11 -13.18
CA THR A 4 30.35 20.99 -12.52
C THR A 4 29.63 20.74 -11.21
N ILE A 5 28.67 19.80 -11.21
CA ILE A 5 28.09 19.25 -9.99
C ILE A 5 28.76 17.88 -9.78
N PRO A 6 29.73 17.75 -8.86
CA PRO A 6 30.40 16.49 -8.59
C PRO A 6 29.67 15.76 -7.47
N THR A 7 28.80 14.81 -7.82
CA THR A 7 28.34 13.78 -6.87
C THR A 7 28.43 12.43 -7.54
N ARG A 8 29.65 12.00 -7.88
CA ARG A 8 29.88 10.60 -8.26
C ARG A 8 29.72 9.75 -6.99
N ILE A 9 28.50 9.26 -6.74
CA ILE A 9 28.22 8.32 -5.65
C ILE A 9 29.21 7.15 -5.78
N ARG A 10 29.83 6.77 -4.66
CA ARG A 10 30.81 5.68 -4.67
C ARG A 10 30.09 4.38 -5.07
N PRO A 11 30.69 3.54 -5.94
CA PRO A 11 30.07 2.30 -6.41
C PRO A 11 29.52 1.39 -5.30
N PRO A 12 30.17 1.19 -4.13
CA PRO A 12 29.59 0.38 -3.05
C PRO A 12 28.31 0.98 -2.45
N VAL A 13 28.20 2.31 -2.38
CA VAL A 13 27.01 2.99 -1.83
C VAL A 13 25.83 2.82 -2.79
N LEU A 14 26.07 2.97 -4.09
CA LEU A 14 25.05 2.77 -5.12
C LEU A 14 24.49 1.34 -5.09
N VAL A 15 25.38 0.34 -5.00
CA VAL A 15 24.96 -1.07 -4.91
C VAL A 15 24.13 -1.32 -3.65
N MET A 16 24.54 -0.78 -2.51
CA MET A 16 23.78 -0.91 -1.27
C MET A 16 22.37 -0.31 -1.37
N LEU A 17 22.23 0.87 -1.98
CA LEU A 17 20.93 1.52 -2.19
C LEU A 17 20.03 0.70 -3.11
N LEU A 18 20.57 0.17 -4.21
CA LEU A 18 19.81 -0.70 -5.13
C LEU A 18 19.39 -2.02 -4.47
N CYS A 19 20.26 -2.60 -3.63
CA CYS A 19 19.90 -3.78 -2.84
C CYS A 19 18.76 -3.48 -1.87
N LEU A 20 18.84 -2.37 -1.12
CA LEU A 20 17.77 -1.94 -0.21
C LEU A 20 16.45 -1.73 -0.97
N GLU A 21 16.49 -0.99 -2.07
CA GLU A 21 15.33 -0.74 -2.92
C GLU A 21 14.73 -2.05 -3.44
N SER A 22 15.57 -3.00 -3.89
CA SER A 22 15.11 -4.30 -4.36
C SER A 22 14.36 -5.10 -3.28
N VAL A 23 14.84 -5.09 -2.03
CA VAL A 23 14.18 -5.79 -0.92
C VAL A 23 12.80 -5.19 -0.65
N VAL A 24 12.71 -3.86 -0.66
CA VAL A 24 11.45 -3.13 -0.44
C VAL A 24 10.45 -3.42 -1.56
N VAL A 25 10.90 -3.36 -2.82
CA VAL A 25 10.04 -3.59 -4.00
C VAL A 25 9.55 -5.04 -4.06
N LEU A 26 10.43 -6.01 -3.86
CA LEU A 26 10.05 -7.43 -3.88
C LEU A 26 9.12 -7.78 -2.71
N GLY A 27 9.37 -7.21 -1.53
CA GLY A 27 8.46 -7.35 -0.39
C GLY A 27 7.07 -6.75 -0.66
N ALA A 28 7.02 -5.58 -1.30
CA ALA A 28 5.76 -4.94 -1.68
C ALA A 28 4.98 -5.80 -2.69
N LEU A 29 5.65 -6.30 -3.73
CA LEU A 29 5.02 -7.20 -4.71
C LEU A 29 4.48 -8.47 -4.07
N ALA A 30 5.21 -9.07 -3.13
CA ALA A 30 4.76 -10.26 -2.45
C ALA A 30 3.51 -9.98 -1.61
N LEU A 31 3.53 -8.93 -0.79
CA LEU A 31 2.39 -8.57 0.08
C LEU A 31 1.15 -8.21 -0.75
N PHE A 32 1.26 -7.24 -1.65
CA PHE A 32 0.12 -6.77 -2.46
C PHE A 32 -0.30 -7.77 -3.55
N GLY A 33 0.60 -8.68 -3.96
CA GLY A 33 0.27 -9.79 -4.85
C GLY A 33 -0.56 -10.88 -4.17
N ILE A 34 -0.27 -11.22 -2.90
CA ILE A 34 -1.08 -12.14 -2.09
C ILE A 34 -2.48 -11.56 -1.84
N ALA A 35 -2.57 -10.24 -1.70
CA ALA A 35 -3.83 -9.51 -1.53
C ALA A 35 -4.77 -9.60 -2.72
N TYR A 36 -4.22 -9.66 -3.93
CA TYR A 36 -4.95 -9.47 -5.18
C TYR A 36 -5.59 -10.77 -5.71
N PRO A 37 -6.80 -10.73 -6.32
CA PRO A 37 -7.80 -9.66 -6.23
C PRO A 37 -8.53 -9.74 -4.88
N ASP A 38 -8.80 -8.60 -4.24
CA ASP A 38 -9.15 -8.42 -2.82
C ASP A 38 -9.66 -9.66 -2.06
N ARG A 39 -8.71 -10.46 -1.54
CA ARG A 39 -9.04 -11.70 -0.85
C ARG A 39 -9.30 -11.49 0.63
N PHE A 40 -8.62 -10.51 1.23
CA PHE A 40 -8.62 -10.36 2.67
C PHE A 40 -9.34 -9.11 3.17
N ARG A 41 -9.41 -7.99 2.43
CA ARG A 41 -10.11 -6.80 2.96
C ARG A 41 -11.59 -7.07 3.03
N SER A 42 -12.17 -7.73 2.04
CA SER A 42 -13.53 -8.28 2.10
C SER A 42 -13.78 -9.17 3.34
N ARG A 43 -12.83 -10.04 3.71
CA ARG A 43 -12.92 -10.89 4.92
C ARG A 43 -12.81 -10.11 6.21
N LEU A 44 -11.87 -9.16 6.29
CA LEU A 44 -11.66 -8.32 7.47
C LEU A 44 -12.80 -7.32 7.66
N TRP A 45 -13.39 -6.83 6.56
CA TRP A 45 -14.58 -5.98 6.59
C TRP A 45 -15.78 -6.75 7.13
N ARG A 46 -16.03 -7.96 6.62
CA ARG A 46 -17.07 -8.85 7.15
C ARG A 46 -16.86 -9.18 8.62
N ASN A 47 -15.62 -9.47 9.03
CA ASN A 47 -15.31 -9.75 10.42
C ASN A 47 -15.66 -8.54 11.32
N GLY A 48 -15.11 -7.36 11.01
CA GLY A 48 -15.39 -6.16 11.80
C GLY A 48 -16.87 -5.76 11.80
N GLY A 49 -17.56 -5.95 10.68
CA GLY A 49 -18.98 -5.63 10.55
C GLY A 49 -19.92 -6.54 11.34
N GLU A 50 -19.57 -7.82 11.51
CA GLU A 50 -20.39 -8.75 12.33
C GLU A 50 -20.12 -8.57 13.83
N GLU A 51 -18.92 -8.12 14.18
CA GLU A 51 -18.54 -7.78 15.56
C GLU A 51 -18.95 -6.34 15.95
N GLY A 52 -19.55 -5.58 15.04
CA GLY A 52 -20.02 -4.20 15.30
C GLY A 52 -18.91 -3.16 15.41
N TRP A 53 -17.76 -3.37 14.79
CA TRP A 53 -16.62 -2.43 14.84
C TRP A 53 -16.52 -1.49 13.64
N CYS A 54 -17.21 -1.81 12.56
CA CYS A 54 -17.28 -1.00 11.34
C CYS A 54 -18.58 -1.30 10.60
N SER A 55 -18.81 -0.63 9.46
CA SER A 55 -19.95 -0.95 8.61
C SER A 55 -19.96 -2.44 8.22
N ASN A 56 -21.15 -3.02 8.07
CA ASN A 56 -21.29 -4.44 7.71
C ASN A 56 -21.60 -4.61 6.22
N PRO A 57 -20.73 -5.30 5.43
CA PRO A 57 -20.96 -5.50 3.99
C PRO A 57 -22.22 -6.31 3.68
N ARG A 58 -22.76 -7.10 4.62
CA ARG A 58 -23.99 -7.87 4.40
C ARG A 58 -25.25 -7.01 4.37
N LEU A 59 -25.24 -5.85 5.03
CA LEU A 59 -26.40 -4.93 5.04
C LEU A 59 -26.73 -4.44 3.63
N ARG A 60 -25.78 -4.47 2.70
CA ARG A 60 -26.03 -4.13 1.29
C ARG A 60 -27.14 -5.00 0.66
N ILE A 61 -27.25 -6.27 1.04
CA ILE A 61 -28.33 -7.15 0.56
C ILE A 61 -29.68 -6.66 1.08
N TYR A 62 -29.73 -6.17 2.33
CA TYR A 62 -30.94 -5.60 2.91
C TYR A 62 -31.37 -4.33 2.17
N PHE A 63 -30.43 -3.42 1.87
CA PHE A 63 -30.74 -2.22 1.06
C PHE A 63 -31.33 -2.59 -0.30
N TYR A 64 -30.69 -3.52 -1.03
CA TYR A 64 -31.22 -3.99 -2.32
C TYR A 64 -32.60 -4.64 -2.21
N ALA A 65 -32.85 -5.42 -1.15
CA ALA A 65 -34.15 -6.06 -0.94
C ALA A 65 -35.28 -5.05 -0.63
N ASN A 66 -34.93 -3.89 -0.08
CA ASN A 66 -35.86 -2.80 0.22
C ASN A 66 -35.90 -1.71 -0.86
N TYR A 67 -35.28 -1.94 -2.03
CA TYR A 67 -35.18 -0.95 -3.11
C TYR A 67 -34.50 0.36 -2.69
N GLU A 68 -33.62 0.29 -1.70
CA GLU A 68 -32.80 1.42 -1.23
C GLU A 68 -31.38 1.32 -1.81
N GLU A 69 -30.78 2.49 -2.07
CA GLU A 69 -29.38 2.53 -2.50
C GLU A 69 -28.46 2.27 -1.29
N PRO A 70 -27.58 1.25 -1.33
CA PRO A 70 -26.66 1.01 -0.24
C PRO A 70 -25.61 2.12 -0.16
N PRO A 71 -25.09 2.41 1.05
CA PRO A 71 -24.01 3.36 1.20
C PRO A 71 -22.78 2.98 0.37
N GLU A 72 -22.01 4.00 -0.04
CA GLU A 72 -20.78 3.80 -0.81
C GLU A 72 -19.78 2.92 -0.03
N ILE A 73 -19.03 2.06 -0.73
CA ILE A 73 -18.02 1.23 -0.09
C ILE A 73 -16.85 2.13 0.35
N PRO A 74 -16.47 2.14 1.64
CA PRO A 74 -15.30 2.88 2.10
C PRO A 74 -14.05 2.50 1.31
N LEU A 75 -13.21 3.49 0.99
CA LEU A 75 -12.00 3.28 0.19
C LEU A 75 -11.11 2.17 0.74
N ILE A 76 -10.99 2.08 2.07
CA ILE A 76 -10.22 1.05 2.78
C ILE A 76 -10.67 -0.38 2.46
N TRP A 77 -11.96 -0.59 2.19
CA TRP A 77 -12.55 -1.89 1.87
C TRP A 77 -12.73 -2.11 0.37
N SER A 78 -12.31 -1.14 -0.45
CA SER A 78 -12.56 -1.16 -1.89
C SER A 78 -11.51 -1.98 -2.66
N GLN A 79 -11.98 -2.70 -3.68
CA GLN A 79 -11.11 -3.32 -4.69
C GLN A 79 -10.25 -2.27 -5.43
N ARG A 80 -10.72 -1.02 -5.52
CA ARG A 80 -9.98 0.10 -6.12
C ARG A 80 -8.65 0.32 -5.39
N LEU A 81 -8.66 0.35 -4.05
CA LEU A 81 -7.44 0.50 -3.26
C LEU A 81 -6.50 -0.69 -3.43
N THR A 82 -7.02 -1.93 -3.42
CA THR A 82 -6.21 -3.14 -3.62
C THR A 82 -5.52 -3.14 -4.98
N THR A 83 -6.26 -2.77 -6.02
CA THR A 83 -5.74 -2.69 -7.39
C THR A 83 -4.72 -1.57 -7.54
N SER A 84 -4.96 -0.40 -6.94
CA SER A 84 -4.01 0.71 -6.93
C SER A 84 -2.70 0.33 -6.23
N ASN A 85 -2.76 -0.34 -5.08
CA ASN A 85 -1.56 -0.76 -4.36
C ASN A 85 -0.74 -1.79 -5.15
N ALA A 86 -1.41 -2.77 -5.76
CA ALA A 86 -0.75 -3.75 -6.61
C ALA A 86 -0.10 -3.08 -7.84
N ALA A 87 -0.79 -2.11 -8.47
CA ALA A 87 -0.24 -1.34 -9.58
C ALA A 87 0.99 -0.52 -9.15
N THR A 88 0.96 0.11 -7.97
CA THR A 88 2.12 0.84 -7.41
C THR A 88 3.30 -0.10 -7.16
N ALA A 89 3.07 -1.32 -6.68
CA ALA A 89 4.13 -2.32 -6.50
C ALA A 89 4.76 -2.74 -7.84
N VAL A 90 3.94 -2.98 -8.88
CA VAL A 90 4.41 -3.30 -10.23
C VAL A 90 5.18 -2.13 -10.85
N LEU A 91 4.69 -0.89 -10.68
CA LEU A 91 5.39 0.30 -11.15
C LEU A 91 6.75 0.46 -10.46
N SER A 92 6.81 0.22 -9.14
CA SER A 92 8.06 0.27 -8.37
C SER A 92 9.08 -0.74 -8.91
N LEU A 93 8.63 -1.94 -9.32
CA LEU A 93 9.48 -2.93 -9.98
C LEU A 93 10.00 -2.46 -11.34
N ALA A 94 9.14 -1.88 -12.17
CA ALA A 94 9.54 -1.35 -13.47
C ALA A 94 10.60 -0.24 -13.31
N VAL A 95 10.42 0.66 -12.34
CA VAL A 95 11.39 1.71 -12.00
C VAL A 95 12.71 1.11 -11.51
N LEU A 96 12.67 0.10 -10.63
CA LEU A 96 13.88 -0.59 -10.17
C LEU A 96 14.67 -1.19 -11.34
N PHE A 97 14.01 -1.86 -12.28
CA PHE A 97 14.68 -2.40 -13.48
C PHE A 97 15.27 -1.28 -14.36
N ALA A 98 14.57 -0.17 -14.53
CA ALA A 98 15.09 0.99 -15.24
C ALA A 98 16.35 1.54 -14.56
N ARG A 99 16.35 1.66 -13.22
CA ARG A 99 17.50 2.12 -12.42
C ARG A 99 18.70 1.20 -12.52
N ILE A 100 18.49 -0.12 -12.45
CA ILE A 100 19.55 -1.12 -12.63
C ILE A 100 20.17 -0.97 -14.03
N THR A 101 19.34 -0.78 -15.05
CA THR A 101 19.80 -0.59 -16.44
C THR A 101 20.62 0.69 -16.60
N ILE A 102 20.14 1.82 -16.07
CA ILE A 102 20.86 3.11 -16.06
C ILE A 102 22.21 2.97 -15.35
N ALA A 103 22.22 2.31 -14.19
CA ALA A 103 23.42 2.06 -13.40
C ALA A 103 24.43 1.15 -14.14
N ALA A 104 23.95 0.12 -14.83
CA ALA A 104 24.77 -0.78 -15.64
C ALA A 104 25.41 -0.06 -16.85
N LEU A 105 24.65 0.81 -17.52
CA LEU A 105 25.12 1.64 -18.64
C LEU A 105 25.99 2.82 -18.19
N ARG A 106 26.17 3.04 -16.89
CA ARG A 106 26.91 4.17 -16.30
C ARG A 106 26.39 5.53 -16.75
N TYR A 107 25.09 5.63 -17.07
CA TYR A 107 24.44 6.86 -17.49
C TYR A 107 24.00 7.69 -16.27
N ASP A 108 24.21 9.00 -16.32
CA ASP A 108 23.78 9.93 -15.25
C ASP A 108 22.37 10.44 -15.54
N ALA A 109 21.37 9.82 -14.91
CA ALA A 109 19.95 10.14 -15.05
C ALA A 109 19.37 10.82 -13.82
N ARG A 110 20.11 11.73 -13.17
CA ARG A 110 19.70 12.38 -11.91
C ARG A 110 18.24 12.87 -11.89
N TRP A 111 17.81 13.61 -12.92
CA TRP A 111 16.47 14.19 -12.97
C TRP A 111 15.39 13.14 -13.14
N THR A 112 15.69 12.09 -13.91
CA THR A 112 14.79 10.96 -14.10
C THR A 112 14.64 10.17 -12.80
N ASN A 113 15.75 9.94 -12.08
CA ASN A 113 15.71 9.27 -10.78
C ASN A 113 14.91 10.07 -9.75
N THR A 114 15.17 11.37 -9.62
CA THR A 114 14.42 12.25 -8.72
C THR A 114 12.92 12.28 -9.06
N ALA A 115 12.56 12.28 -10.35
CA ALA A 115 11.17 12.21 -10.78
C ALA A 115 10.52 10.88 -10.37
N TYR A 116 11.22 9.75 -10.54
CA TYR A 116 10.75 8.45 -10.08
C TYR A 116 10.55 8.41 -8.56
N ASP A 117 11.50 8.95 -7.79
CA ASP A 117 11.41 9.02 -6.33
C ASP A 117 10.20 9.83 -5.88
N ALA A 118 9.98 11.01 -6.46
CA ALA A 118 8.84 11.86 -6.13
C ALA A 118 7.50 11.16 -6.43
N VAL A 119 7.38 10.52 -7.60
CA VAL A 119 6.16 9.80 -7.99
C VAL A 119 5.92 8.60 -7.09
N LEU A 120 6.93 7.74 -6.87
CA LEU A 120 6.78 6.56 -6.04
C LEU A 120 6.52 6.90 -4.58
N ALA A 121 7.20 7.92 -4.03
CA ALA A 121 6.94 8.41 -2.69
C ALA A 121 5.49 8.89 -2.54
N GLY A 122 4.98 9.66 -3.50
CA GLY A 122 3.59 10.12 -3.50
C GLY A 122 2.59 8.97 -3.55
N LEU A 123 2.83 7.98 -4.42
CA LEU A 123 1.96 6.80 -4.54
C LEU A 123 1.98 5.93 -3.28
N TRP A 124 3.14 5.71 -2.69
CA TRP A 124 3.27 4.94 -1.44
C TRP A 124 2.68 5.68 -0.23
N ALA A 125 2.86 7.00 -0.16
CA ALA A 125 2.23 7.84 0.86
C ALA A 125 0.69 7.82 0.74
N TRP A 126 0.15 7.93 -0.48
CA TRP A 126 -1.28 7.79 -0.73
C TRP A 126 -1.79 6.39 -0.34
N SER A 127 -1.05 5.34 -0.71
CA SER A 127 -1.36 3.97 -0.33
C SER A 127 -1.43 3.82 1.19
N ALA A 128 -0.46 4.34 1.93
CA ALA A 128 -0.46 4.30 3.39
C ALA A 128 -1.64 5.10 3.97
N ALA A 129 -1.90 6.31 3.48
CA ALA A 129 -3.00 7.15 3.94
C ALA A 129 -4.37 6.48 3.72
N ALA A 130 -4.61 5.92 2.53
CA ALA A 130 -5.85 5.22 2.22
C ALA A 130 -6.01 3.92 3.02
N GLN A 131 -4.91 3.19 3.28
CA GLN A 131 -4.91 2.01 4.14
C GLN A 131 -5.13 2.33 5.62
N GLY A 132 -4.75 3.51 6.08
CA GLY A 132 -5.06 4.02 7.42
C GLY A 132 -6.41 4.75 7.50
N GLY A 133 -7.19 4.76 6.41
CA GLY A 133 -8.41 5.53 6.28
C GLY A 133 -9.57 5.04 7.12
N ALA A 134 -10.55 5.91 7.31
CA ALA A 134 -11.75 5.65 8.07
C ALA A 134 -12.83 4.93 7.26
N ASP A 135 -13.76 4.31 7.98
CA ASP A 135 -15.08 3.91 7.51
C ASP A 135 -16.13 4.60 8.39
N LEU A 136 -16.82 5.56 7.78
CA LEU A 136 -17.83 6.41 8.43
C LEU A 136 -19.20 6.24 7.76
N THR A 137 -19.38 5.14 7.02
CA THR A 137 -20.57 4.93 6.18
C THR A 137 -21.78 4.47 6.97
N ASP A 138 -21.55 3.93 8.17
CA ASP A 138 -22.56 3.52 9.12
C ASP A 138 -22.47 4.43 10.37
N PRO A 139 -23.48 5.31 10.61
CA PRO A 139 -23.50 6.19 11.79
C PRO A 139 -23.51 5.45 13.12
N GLU A 140 -24.01 4.21 13.17
CA GLU A 140 -24.04 3.39 14.40
C GLU A 140 -22.70 2.68 14.65
N HIS A 141 -21.95 2.39 13.58
CA HIS A 141 -20.68 1.65 13.64
C HIS A 141 -19.52 2.43 13.02
N LEU A 142 -19.16 3.54 13.66
CA LEU A 142 -18.08 4.42 13.20
C LEU A 142 -16.69 3.80 13.43
N MET A 143 -15.89 3.79 12.38
CA MET A 143 -14.51 3.30 12.41
C MET A 143 -13.54 4.39 11.90
N PRO A 144 -13.02 5.28 12.75
CA PRO A 144 -12.12 6.36 12.32
C PRO A 144 -10.75 5.86 11.82
N ARG A 145 -10.35 4.65 12.23
CA ARG A 145 -9.16 3.95 11.74
C ARG A 145 -9.48 2.46 11.62
N PRO A 146 -8.85 1.73 10.70
CA PRO A 146 -9.14 0.32 10.49
C PRO A 146 -9.04 -0.46 11.80
N TRP A 147 -10.09 -1.21 12.11
CA TRP A 147 -10.21 -1.91 13.40
C TRP A 147 -9.00 -2.80 13.67
N TYR A 148 -8.47 -3.46 12.64
CA TYR A 148 -7.33 -4.35 12.78
C TYR A 148 -6.05 -3.61 13.17
N LEU A 149 -5.91 -2.32 12.88
CA LEU A 149 -4.76 -1.51 13.34
C LEU A 149 -4.91 -1.10 14.80
N MET A 150 -6.14 -0.83 15.24
CA MET A 150 -6.44 -0.42 16.62
C MET A 150 -6.50 -1.61 17.59
N ARG A 151 -6.86 -2.79 17.09
CA ARG A 151 -7.08 -4.02 17.84
C ARG A 151 -6.00 -5.07 17.61
N GLY A 152 -5.98 -6.09 18.46
CA GLY A 152 -5.10 -7.25 18.29
C GLY A 152 -5.61 -8.17 17.16
N CYS A 153 -4.70 -8.85 16.45
CA CYS A 153 -5.12 -9.88 15.49
C CYS A 153 -5.70 -11.14 16.15
N GLU A 154 -5.62 -11.26 17.47
CA GLU A 154 -6.25 -12.35 18.23
C GLU A 154 -7.77 -12.19 18.33
N GLU A 155 -8.27 -10.95 18.28
CA GLU A 155 -9.71 -10.62 18.24
C GLU A 155 -10.33 -10.97 16.88
N ALA A 156 -9.52 -11.15 15.84
CA ALA A 156 -10.04 -11.61 14.56
C ALA A 156 -10.48 -13.08 14.64
N TRP A 157 -11.50 -13.44 13.86
CA TRP A 157 -11.88 -14.84 13.68
C TRP A 157 -10.66 -15.71 13.37
N ARG A 158 -10.68 -16.96 13.84
CA ARG A 158 -9.53 -17.88 13.74
C ARG A 158 -8.98 -18.02 12.32
N GLY A 159 -9.87 -18.07 11.32
CA GLY A 159 -9.51 -18.12 9.89
C GLY A 159 -9.00 -16.80 9.29
N ASN A 160 -9.14 -15.68 10.01
CA ASN A 160 -8.79 -14.33 9.59
C ASN A 160 -7.56 -13.74 10.30
N ARG A 161 -6.97 -14.43 11.28
CA ARG A 161 -5.79 -13.93 12.01
C ARG A 161 -4.58 -13.72 11.10
N ALA A 162 -4.31 -14.66 10.19
CA ALA A 162 -3.23 -14.54 9.23
C ALA A 162 -3.44 -13.33 8.29
N TRP A 163 -4.68 -13.16 7.82
CA TRP A 163 -5.09 -12.02 7.00
C TRP A 163 -4.95 -10.69 7.72
N CYS A 164 -5.30 -10.62 9.01
CA CYS A 164 -5.07 -9.43 9.83
C CYS A 164 -3.59 -9.07 9.92
N ARG A 165 -2.71 -10.05 10.12
CA ARG A 165 -1.25 -9.80 10.16
C ARG A 165 -0.73 -9.28 8.83
N ILE A 166 -1.18 -9.86 7.71
CA ILE A 166 -0.80 -9.40 6.37
C ILE A 166 -1.25 -7.96 6.15
N ALA A 167 -2.48 -7.60 6.52
CA ALA A 167 -2.97 -6.22 6.40
C ALA A 167 -2.14 -5.22 7.22
N LYS A 168 -1.70 -5.59 8.43
CA LYS A 168 -0.76 -4.77 9.21
C LYS A 168 0.59 -4.59 8.51
N TRP A 169 1.12 -5.69 7.96
CA TRP A 169 2.36 -5.65 7.21
C TRP A 169 2.25 -4.77 5.97
N GLU A 170 1.17 -4.86 5.20
CA GLU A 170 0.94 -3.99 4.04
C GLU A 170 0.94 -2.50 4.39
N TYR A 171 0.28 -2.14 5.49
CA TYR A 171 0.26 -0.77 5.97
C TYR A 171 1.67 -0.29 6.35
N GLY A 172 2.40 -1.08 7.15
CA GLY A 172 3.77 -0.75 7.53
C GLY A 172 4.73 -0.71 6.34
N TRP A 173 4.54 -1.60 5.37
CA TRP A 173 5.38 -1.69 4.17
C TRP A 173 5.17 -0.50 3.24
N ALA A 174 3.93 -0.03 3.08
CA ALA A 174 3.65 1.18 2.31
C ALA A 174 4.34 2.42 2.90
N ILE A 175 4.35 2.55 4.24
CA ILE A 175 5.06 3.62 4.94
C ILE A 175 6.56 3.51 4.68
N MET A 176 7.15 2.33 4.87
CA MET A 176 8.58 2.10 4.64
C MET A 176 8.97 2.38 3.19
N ALA A 177 8.16 1.94 2.22
CA ALA A 177 8.41 2.19 0.81
C ALA A 177 8.38 3.68 0.48
N ALA A 178 7.45 4.45 1.05
CA ALA A 178 7.42 5.91 0.90
C ALA A 178 8.71 6.55 1.43
N TYR A 179 9.19 6.14 2.60
CA TYR A 179 10.45 6.67 3.17
C TYR A 179 11.68 6.33 2.32
N VAL A 180 11.77 5.09 1.83
CA VAL A 180 12.90 4.65 1.00
C VAL A 180 12.92 5.40 -0.33
N SER A 181 11.76 5.65 -0.94
CA SER A 181 11.66 6.46 -2.17
C SER A 181 12.10 7.92 -1.96
N VAL A 182 11.95 8.50 -0.77
CA VAL A 182 12.44 9.88 -0.50
C VAL A 182 13.94 9.91 -0.19
N SER A 183 14.52 8.78 0.23
CA SER A 183 15.88 8.72 0.78
C SER A 183 16.96 8.38 -0.25
N ALA A 184 16.59 8.10 -1.50
CA ALA A 184 17.52 7.83 -2.59
C ALA A 184 17.82 9.14 -3.37
N PRO A 185 19.01 9.75 -3.21
CA PRO A 185 19.43 10.92 -3.99
C PRO A 185 19.90 10.58 -5.41
#